data_AF-A0ABD2A4E5-F1
#
_entry.id   AF-A0ABD2A4E5-F1
#
_cell.length_a   1.000
_cell.length_b   1.000
_cell.length_c   1.000
_cell.angle_alpha   90.00
_cell.angle_beta   90.00
_cell.angle_gamma   90.00
#
_symmetry.space_group_name_H-M   'P 1'
#
loop_
_entity.id
_entity.type
_entity.pdbx_description
1 polymer ?
#
loop_
_entity_poly.entity_id
_entity_poly.type
_entity_poly.pdbx_seq_one_letter_code
_entity_poly.pdbx_strand_id
1 'polypeptide(L)'
;MLIKDEGRRREATTERTRACFKHRQGCGNALSTCFVIFLIALMTTSEFSDAKQLEKRILQRGCKLEGLHPLLIVTYKNITVSVDKITVPHGERVMVRCRELGKYKLIGDPSLHCRNATWNGKLPSCVPTTAISNYTGDPEDVPPTIVFGLPAGSAAIEPTGTLAVFPGSILHLECLFARRLGNPEWTWTSTFRQYLTGWAIAAKERDWKYRLSIYYAKVQDSGVYTCSTPRGLANSIRVHVVDVQCPVINLPEGPLIDKIEGARMGHSANFECPLGYRLEGASMITCQYNGEQLILIMFKAKFRCEQW
;
A
#
# COMPACT_ATOMS: atom_id res chain seq x y z
N MET A 1 -3.72 -36.98 -65.62
CA MET A 1 -4.13 -35.82 -66.42
C MET A 1 -3.34 -34.63 -65.86
N LEU A 2 -2.50 -33.93 -66.65
CA LEU A 2 -2.84 -33.10 -67.82
C LEU A 2 -3.80 -31.98 -67.38
N ILE A 3 -3.54 -30.68 -67.62
CA ILE A 3 -2.56 -29.99 -68.47
C ILE A 3 -2.32 -28.58 -67.84
N LYS A 4 -1.09 -28.03 -67.73
CA LYS A 4 -0.36 -27.17 -68.71
C LYS A 4 -1.17 -25.91 -69.12
N ASP A 5 -0.65 -24.78 -69.61
CA ASP A 5 0.68 -24.14 -69.77
C ASP A 5 0.39 -22.66 -70.17
N GLU A 6 1.30 -21.68 -70.25
CA GLU A 6 2.74 -21.56 -69.98
C GLU A 6 2.98 -20.16 -69.32
N GLY A 7 4.15 -19.67 -68.89
CA GLY A 7 5.47 -19.54 -69.54
C GLY A 7 5.87 -18.04 -69.52
N ARG A 8 7.11 -17.58 -69.76
CA ARG A 8 8.39 -18.23 -70.02
C ARG A 8 9.42 -17.09 -70.27
N ARG A 9 10.46 -17.02 -69.42
CA ARG A 9 11.92 -16.90 -69.78
C ARG A 9 12.33 -15.54 -70.44
N ARG A 10 13.52 -14.96 -70.23
CA ARG A 10 14.89 -15.42 -70.60
C ARG A 10 15.95 -14.52 -69.91
N GLU A 11 16.93 -15.11 -69.20
CA GLU A 11 18.33 -15.41 -69.63
C GLU A 11 19.28 -14.29 -69.13
N ALA A 12 20.25 -14.60 -68.25
CA ALA A 12 21.67 -14.88 -68.55
C ALA A 12 22.44 -13.61 -69.01
N THR A 13 23.65 -13.30 -68.55
CA THR A 13 24.84 -14.18 -68.50
C THR A 13 25.86 -13.87 -67.39
N THR A 14 26.76 -14.84 -67.19
CA THR A 14 28.00 -14.82 -66.41
C THR A 14 29.09 -13.94 -67.05
N GLU A 15 29.97 -13.30 -66.27
CA GLU A 15 31.41 -13.30 -66.60
C GLU A 15 32.35 -12.96 -65.42
N ARG A 16 33.56 -13.55 -65.45
CA ARG A 16 34.70 -13.27 -64.58
C ARG A 16 35.73 -12.46 -65.38
N THR A 17 36.37 -11.46 -64.80
CA THR A 17 37.83 -11.28 -64.97
C THR A 17 38.49 -10.40 -63.91
N ARG A 18 39.73 -10.74 -63.55
CA ARG A 18 40.70 -9.83 -62.91
C ARG A 18 41.28 -8.88 -63.95
N ALA A 19 41.68 -7.66 -63.57
CA ALA A 19 43.04 -7.14 -63.85
C ALA A 19 43.26 -5.74 -63.23
N CYS A 20 44.53 -5.33 -63.14
CA CYS A 20 45.02 -4.16 -62.44
C CYS A 20 45.32 -2.94 -63.33
N PHE A 21 45.52 -1.81 -62.65
CA PHE A 21 46.51 -0.74 -62.93
C PHE A 21 46.17 0.43 -63.90
N LYS A 22 46.25 1.66 -63.32
CA LYS A 22 46.80 2.95 -63.80
C LYS A 22 46.42 3.45 -65.22
N HIS A 23 46.23 4.75 -65.50
CA HIS A 23 46.74 5.98 -64.87
C HIS A 23 45.97 7.22 -65.41
N ARG A 24 45.84 8.34 -64.65
CA ARG A 24 45.74 9.78 -65.09
C ARG A 24 44.74 10.18 -66.23
N GLN A 25 44.07 11.34 -66.28
CA GLN A 25 44.13 12.64 -65.59
C GLN A 25 42.89 13.48 -66.02
N GLY A 26 42.37 14.42 -65.21
CA GLY A 26 41.38 15.42 -65.69
C GLY A 26 40.38 15.94 -64.64
N CYS A 27 40.38 17.24 -64.36
CA CYS A 27 39.54 17.89 -63.34
C CYS A 27 38.15 18.34 -63.86
N GLY A 28 37.16 18.47 -62.96
CA GLY A 28 35.88 19.13 -63.27
C GLY A 28 34.82 19.13 -62.15
N ASN A 29 34.97 19.99 -61.13
CA ASN A 29 33.91 20.54 -60.26
C ASN A 29 32.70 19.66 -59.87
N ALA A 30 32.90 18.64 -59.05
CA ALA A 30 31.81 17.85 -58.44
C ALA A 30 31.84 17.77 -56.89
N LEU A 31 32.64 18.60 -56.20
CA LEU A 31 32.82 18.55 -54.74
C LEU A 31 31.91 19.48 -53.91
N SER A 32 31.24 20.46 -54.51
CA SER A 32 30.44 21.45 -53.77
C SER A 32 29.02 20.94 -53.44
N THR A 33 28.34 20.33 -54.40
CA THR A 33 26.92 19.93 -54.26
C THR A 33 26.72 18.76 -53.31
N CYS A 34 27.57 17.73 -53.37
CA CYS A 34 27.45 16.57 -52.47
C CYS A 34 27.67 16.95 -50.99
N PHE A 35 28.59 17.87 -50.69
CA PHE A 35 28.83 18.31 -49.31
C PHE A 35 27.62 19.08 -48.74
N VAL A 36 27.01 19.94 -49.55
CA VAL A 36 25.79 20.68 -49.16
C VAL A 36 24.61 19.74 -48.93
N ILE A 37 24.39 18.77 -49.82
CA ILE A 37 23.30 17.78 -49.66
C ILE A 37 23.52 16.91 -48.41
N PHE A 38 24.76 16.49 -48.13
CA PHE A 38 25.08 15.70 -46.93
C PHE A 38 24.90 16.51 -45.64
N LEU A 39 25.24 17.80 -45.65
CA LEU A 39 25.00 18.71 -44.52
C LEU A 39 23.49 18.98 -44.31
N ILE A 40 22.70 19.19 -45.36
CA ILE A 40 21.24 19.38 -45.24
C ILE A 40 20.56 18.09 -44.74
N ALA A 41 21.02 16.91 -45.17
CA ALA A 41 20.56 15.62 -44.65
C ALA A 41 20.93 15.42 -43.16
N LEU A 42 22.13 15.85 -42.73
CA LEU A 42 22.52 15.83 -41.32
C LEU A 42 21.69 16.79 -40.47
N MET A 43 21.43 18.03 -40.93
CA MET A 43 20.61 19.00 -40.20
C MET A 43 19.13 18.55 -40.07
N THR A 44 18.57 17.93 -41.11
CA THR A 44 17.17 17.45 -41.09
C THR A 44 16.98 16.15 -40.28
N THR A 45 18.04 15.35 -40.09
CA THR A 45 18.00 14.16 -39.22
C THR A 45 18.22 14.49 -37.74
N SER A 46 18.90 15.59 -37.40
CA SER A 46 19.01 16.05 -36.00
C SER A 46 17.70 16.58 -35.42
N GLU A 47 16.91 17.34 -36.17
CA GLU A 47 15.68 17.98 -35.63
C GLU A 47 14.51 16.99 -35.46
N PHE A 48 14.37 16.01 -36.36
CA PHE A 48 13.23 15.09 -36.34
C PHE A 48 13.30 14.01 -35.25
N SER A 49 14.50 13.72 -34.74
CA SER A 49 14.71 12.75 -33.66
C SER A 49 14.40 13.35 -32.28
N ASP A 50 14.69 14.64 -32.08
CA ASP A 50 14.41 15.33 -30.82
C ASP A 50 12.91 15.61 -30.63
N ALA A 51 12.17 15.93 -31.70
CA ALA A 51 10.73 16.16 -31.62
C ALA A 51 9.96 14.94 -31.08
N LYS A 52 10.28 13.72 -31.55
CA LYS A 52 9.67 12.47 -31.04
C LYS A 52 10.13 12.11 -29.62
N GLN A 53 11.35 12.47 -29.24
CA GLN A 53 11.87 12.31 -27.88
C GLN A 53 11.23 13.31 -26.89
N LEU A 54 10.86 14.50 -27.38
CA LEU A 54 10.19 15.57 -26.64
C LEU A 54 8.67 15.33 -26.51
N GLU A 55 8.02 14.75 -27.52
CA GLU A 55 6.61 14.33 -27.45
C GLU A 55 6.42 13.11 -26.53
N LYS A 56 7.42 12.21 -26.45
CA LYS A 56 7.47 11.19 -25.37
C LYS A 56 7.70 11.79 -23.97
N ARG A 57 8.02 13.09 -23.90
CA ARG A 57 7.98 13.95 -22.72
C ARG A 57 6.77 14.91 -22.73
N ILE A 58 5.61 14.48 -23.25
CA ILE A 58 4.33 14.94 -22.68
C ILE A 58 4.42 14.70 -21.18
N LEU A 59 4.56 15.80 -20.44
CA LEU A 59 5.10 15.85 -19.09
C LEU A 59 4.17 15.12 -18.12
N GLN A 60 4.42 13.82 -17.89
CA GLN A 60 3.72 12.98 -16.91
C GLN A 60 4.08 13.45 -15.49
N ARG A 61 3.49 14.58 -15.10
CA ARG A 61 3.68 15.21 -13.79
C ARG A 61 3.21 14.27 -12.70
N GLY A 62 4.02 14.18 -11.64
CA GLY A 62 3.62 13.51 -10.42
C GLY A 62 2.49 14.27 -9.70
N CYS A 63 1.75 13.55 -8.87
CA CYS A 63 0.63 14.07 -8.10
C CYS A 63 1.12 14.44 -6.71
N LYS A 64 0.84 15.66 -6.26
CA LYS A 64 1.11 16.06 -4.88
C LYS A 64 -0.01 15.57 -3.96
N LEU A 65 0.34 15.21 -2.74
CA LEU A 65 -0.64 15.00 -1.66
C LEU A 65 -0.83 16.35 -0.95
N GLU A 66 -1.76 17.17 -1.43
CA GLU A 66 -2.12 18.46 -0.81
C GLU A 66 -3.63 18.46 -0.51
N GLY A 67 -4.06 19.13 0.58
CA GLY A 67 -5.47 19.28 0.93
C GLY A 67 -6.17 18.03 1.51
N LEU A 68 -5.42 17.02 1.96
CA LEU A 68 -6.00 15.84 2.62
C LEU A 68 -6.37 16.12 4.08
N HIS A 69 -7.44 15.47 4.56
CA HIS A 69 -7.92 15.59 5.94
C HIS A 69 -6.85 15.14 6.97
N PRO A 70 -6.61 15.89 8.07
CA PRO A 70 -5.46 15.68 8.98
C PRO A 70 -5.47 14.36 9.78
N LEU A 71 -6.60 13.65 9.78
CA LEU A 71 -6.74 12.33 10.41
C LEU A 71 -6.44 11.16 9.46
N LEU A 72 -6.09 11.44 8.20
CA LEU A 72 -5.67 10.42 7.25
C LEU A 72 -4.20 10.04 7.48
N ILE A 73 -3.91 8.75 7.32
CA ILE A 73 -2.56 8.22 7.15
C ILE A 73 -2.47 7.78 5.69
N VAL A 74 -1.45 8.29 4.99
CA VAL A 74 -1.13 7.88 3.63
C VAL A 74 0.06 6.93 3.66
N THR A 75 -0.05 5.83 2.93
CA THR A 75 1.01 4.84 2.76
C THR A 75 1.42 4.81 1.29
N TYR A 76 2.71 4.96 1.03
CA TYR A 76 3.33 4.80 -0.28
C TYR A 76 4.48 3.80 -0.16
N LYS A 77 4.46 2.73 -0.98
CA LYS A 77 5.47 1.65 -0.98
C LYS A 77 5.75 1.10 0.43
N ASN A 78 4.68 0.75 1.14
CA ASN A 78 4.65 0.25 2.53
C ASN A 78 5.14 1.23 3.63
N ILE A 79 5.58 2.43 3.27
CA ILE A 79 6.03 3.46 4.22
C ILE A 79 4.89 4.47 4.44
N THR A 80 4.62 4.81 5.70
CA THR A 80 3.70 5.91 6.04
C THR A 80 4.34 7.25 5.71
N VAL A 81 3.75 8.00 4.79
CA VAL A 81 4.26 9.29 4.30
C VAL A 81 3.48 10.46 4.87
N SER A 82 4.20 11.54 5.18
CA SER A 82 3.59 12.84 5.49
C SER A 82 3.03 13.44 4.21
N VAL A 83 1.76 13.82 4.24
CA VAL A 83 0.97 14.41 3.14
C VAL A 83 1.79 15.50 2.44
N ASP A 84 2.19 16.53 3.17
CA ASP A 84 2.74 17.78 2.61
C ASP A 84 4.18 17.68 2.08
N LYS A 85 4.80 16.48 2.07
CA LYS A 85 6.24 16.29 1.83
C LYS A 85 6.60 15.43 0.61
N ILE A 86 5.62 14.89 -0.11
CA ILE A 86 5.89 13.96 -1.23
C ILE A 86 5.08 14.27 -2.49
N THR A 87 5.77 14.21 -3.62
CA THR A 87 5.16 14.16 -4.95
C THR A 87 5.25 12.73 -5.45
N VAL A 88 4.11 12.10 -5.72
CA VAL A 88 4.01 10.70 -6.15
C VAL A 88 4.12 10.63 -7.68
N PRO A 89 5.01 9.80 -8.25
CA PRO A 89 5.15 9.69 -9.70
C PRO A 89 3.86 9.29 -10.43
N HIS A 90 3.79 9.60 -11.73
CA HIS A 90 2.71 9.13 -12.59
C HIS A 90 2.63 7.59 -12.60
N GLY A 91 1.41 7.04 -12.63
CA GLY A 91 1.16 5.60 -12.70
C GLY A 91 1.23 4.89 -11.34
N GLU A 92 1.84 5.49 -10.33
CA GLU A 92 1.91 4.96 -8.97
C GLU A 92 0.55 5.01 -8.24
N ARG A 93 0.50 4.34 -7.09
CA ARG A 93 -0.66 4.33 -6.19
C ARG A 93 -0.24 4.62 -4.75
N VAL A 94 -1.12 5.28 -4.02
CA VAL A 94 -1.03 5.39 -2.56
C VAL A 94 -2.26 4.77 -1.91
N MET A 95 -2.07 4.19 -0.74
CA MET A 95 -3.16 3.70 0.10
C MET A 95 -3.44 4.73 1.19
N VAL A 96 -4.71 4.98 1.48
CA VAL A 96 -5.13 5.98 2.46
C VAL A 96 -6.13 5.37 3.42
N ARG A 97 -5.93 5.61 4.71
CA ARG A 97 -6.81 5.15 5.80
C ARG A 97 -6.99 6.23 6.86
N CYS A 98 -8.01 6.10 7.69
CA CYS A 98 -8.08 6.88 8.91
C CYS A 98 -7.06 6.40 9.94
N ARG A 99 -6.58 7.33 10.79
CA ARG A 99 -5.57 7.09 11.83
C ARG A 99 -5.95 5.93 12.75
N GLU A 100 -7.14 5.99 13.32
CA GLU A 100 -7.69 4.98 14.22
C GLU A 100 -8.69 4.09 13.46
N LEU A 101 -8.41 2.79 13.42
CA LEU A 101 -9.25 1.81 12.72
C LEU A 101 -10.63 1.73 13.39
N GLY A 102 -11.70 1.80 12.59
CA GLY A 102 -13.09 1.67 13.04
C GLY A 102 -13.67 2.84 13.86
N LYS A 103 -12.84 3.71 14.45
CA LYS A 103 -13.28 4.97 15.12
C LYS A 103 -13.61 6.12 14.18
N TYR A 104 -13.19 6.04 12.93
CA TYR A 104 -13.60 6.97 11.88
C TYR A 104 -14.11 6.15 10.69
N LYS A 105 -15.13 6.66 10.02
CA LYS A 105 -15.58 6.10 8.75
C LYS A 105 -14.85 6.81 7.62
N LEU A 106 -14.18 6.04 6.77
CA LEU A 106 -13.58 6.55 5.55
C LEU A 106 -14.67 6.79 4.49
N ILE A 107 -14.71 8.01 3.95
CA ILE A 107 -15.61 8.39 2.85
C ILE A 107 -14.75 8.76 1.64
N GLY A 108 -14.85 8.00 0.55
CA GLY A 108 -14.01 8.13 -0.64
C GLY A 108 -13.16 6.88 -0.88
N ASP A 109 -12.25 6.95 -1.84
CA ASP A 109 -11.46 5.81 -2.28
C ASP A 109 -10.22 5.59 -1.38
N PRO A 110 -10.00 4.37 -0.83
CA PRO A 110 -8.83 4.05 -0.01
C PRO A 110 -7.56 3.81 -0.86
N SER A 111 -7.66 3.76 -2.18
CA SER A 111 -6.53 3.59 -3.10
C SER A 111 -6.58 4.70 -4.15
N LEU A 112 -5.72 5.70 -3.99
CA LEU A 112 -5.60 6.80 -4.94
C LEU A 112 -4.52 6.46 -5.96
N HIS A 113 -4.82 6.67 -7.24
CA HIS A 113 -3.93 6.37 -8.35
C HIS A 113 -3.57 7.67 -9.08
N CYS A 114 -2.28 7.93 -9.25
CA CYS A 114 -1.80 9.18 -9.84
C CYS A 114 -1.84 9.12 -11.38
N ARG A 115 -2.61 10.01 -12.01
CA ARG A 115 -2.65 10.21 -13.47
C ARG A 115 -2.46 11.69 -13.81
N ASN A 116 -1.41 12.00 -14.57
CA ASN A 116 -1.07 13.35 -15.06
C ASN A 116 -1.33 14.48 -14.04
N ALA A 117 -0.62 14.48 -12.91
CA ALA A 117 -0.79 15.36 -11.74
C ALA A 117 -2.14 15.32 -11.00
N THR A 118 -3.11 14.50 -11.42
CA THR A 118 -4.42 14.36 -10.77
C THR A 118 -4.59 13.00 -10.09
N TRP A 119 -5.31 12.98 -8.97
CA TRP A 119 -5.70 11.75 -8.29
C TRP A 119 -7.00 11.22 -8.87
N ASN A 120 -6.98 9.97 -9.34
CA ASN A 120 -8.20 9.28 -9.74
C ASN A 120 -9.03 8.88 -8.51
N GLY A 121 -10.35 9.02 -8.62
CA GLY A 121 -11.33 8.61 -7.60
C GLY A 121 -11.85 9.77 -6.77
N LYS A 122 -12.69 9.46 -5.78
CA LYS A 122 -13.17 10.40 -4.78
C LYS A 122 -12.12 10.52 -3.67
N LEU A 123 -11.59 11.73 -3.46
CA LEU A 123 -10.62 11.97 -2.39
C LEU A 123 -11.18 11.51 -1.02
N PRO A 124 -10.41 10.71 -0.26
CA PRO A 124 -10.85 10.19 1.03
C PRO A 124 -10.93 11.28 2.09
N SER A 125 -11.90 11.16 2.99
CA SER A 125 -12.00 11.93 4.23
C SER A 125 -12.46 11.03 5.38
N CYS A 126 -12.15 11.41 6.62
CA CYS A 126 -12.51 10.66 7.82
C CYS A 126 -13.63 11.39 8.55
N VAL A 127 -14.84 10.82 8.53
CA VAL A 127 -15.97 11.35 9.33
C VAL A 127 -15.98 10.71 10.73
N PRO A 128 -16.35 11.47 11.77
CA PRO A 128 -16.46 10.93 13.13
C PRO A 128 -17.54 9.85 13.21
N THR A 129 -17.39 8.97 14.20
CA THR A 129 -18.35 7.90 14.52
C THR A 129 -18.85 8.06 15.97
N THR A 130 -19.84 7.27 16.38
CA THR A 130 -20.55 7.38 17.67
C THR A 130 -19.67 7.63 18.91
N ALA A 131 -18.51 6.97 19.02
CA ALA A 131 -17.58 7.17 20.14
C ALA A 131 -16.74 8.46 20.04
N ILE A 132 -16.44 8.94 18.83
CA ILE A 132 -15.69 10.20 18.61
C ILE A 132 -16.60 11.42 18.76
N SER A 133 -17.86 11.33 18.30
CA SER A 133 -18.85 12.36 18.58
C SER A 133 -19.34 12.35 20.04
N ASN A 134 -18.93 11.35 20.84
CA ASN A 134 -19.40 11.12 22.22
C ASN A 134 -20.93 11.07 22.32
N TYR A 135 -21.60 10.53 21.29
CA TYR A 135 -23.05 10.57 21.11
C TYR A 135 -23.67 11.98 21.19
N THR A 136 -22.87 13.05 20.97
CA THR A 136 -23.35 14.43 20.87
C THR A 136 -23.68 14.74 19.40
N GLY A 137 -24.91 15.23 19.17
CA GLY A 137 -25.62 15.16 17.88
C GLY A 137 -26.80 14.18 17.98
N ASP A 138 -27.57 14.02 16.91
CA ASP A 138 -28.54 12.91 16.84
C ASP A 138 -27.75 11.60 16.70
N PRO A 139 -27.77 10.67 17.68
CA PRO A 139 -26.97 9.45 17.60
C PRO A 139 -27.46 8.49 16.50
N GLU A 140 -28.65 8.75 15.94
CA GLU A 140 -29.22 8.00 14.83
C GLU A 140 -28.61 8.37 13.47
N ASP A 141 -28.05 9.58 13.35
CA ASP A 141 -27.44 10.14 12.12
C ASP A 141 -25.89 10.02 12.07
N VAL A 142 -25.28 9.35 13.05
CA VAL A 142 -23.82 9.13 13.11
C VAL A 142 -23.47 7.66 12.81
N PRO A 143 -22.50 7.37 11.91
CA PRO A 143 -22.05 6.00 11.67
C PRO A 143 -21.47 5.35 12.92
N PRO A 144 -21.66 4.03 13.12
CA PRO A 144 -21.22 3.36 14.33
C PRO A 144 -19.69 3.24 14.40
N THR A 145 -19.13 3.40 15.59
CA THR A 145 -17.74 3.02 15.86
C THR A 145 -17.63 1.49 15.86
N ILE A 146 -16.55 0.97 15.26
CA ILE A 146 -16.12 -0.42 15.46
C ILE A 146 -14.83 -0.39 16.26
N VAL A 147 -14.77 -1.13 17.37
CA VAL A 147 -13.52 -1.47 18.07
C VAL A 147 -13.27 -2.97 17.98
N PHE A 148 -12.01 -3.38 18.12
CA PHE A 148 -11.65 -4.80 18.17
C PHE A 148 -10.94 -5.14 19.48
N GLY A 149 -11.08 -6.39 19.92
CA GLY A 149 -10.41 -6.94 21.08
C GLY A 149 -10.00 -8.39 20.82
N LEU A 150 -8.92 -8.83 21.47
CA LEU A 150 -8.34 -10.15 21.32
C LEU A 150 -8.23 -10.83 22.69
N PRO A 151 -9.27 -11.57 23.14
CA PRO A 151 -9.18 -12.35 24.37
C PRO A 151 -8.09 -13.43 24.34
N ALA A 152 -7.69 -13.88 23.15
CA ALA A 152 -6.54 -14.78 22.95
C ALA A 152 -5.95 -14.60 21.55
N GLY A 153 -4.63 -14.76 21.42
CA GLY A 153 -3.90 -14.61 20.15
C GLY A 153 -3.38 -13.19 19.93
N SER A 154 -3.10 -12.82 18.68
CA SER A 154 -2.43 -11.55 18.35
C SER A 154 -2.88 -10.97 17.00
N ALA A 155 -2.66 -9.67 16.81
CA ALA A 155 -2.96 -8.97 15.56
C ALA A 155 -2.07 -7.73 15.38
N ALA A 156 -1.93 -7.28 14.14
CA ALA A 156 -1.30 -6.01 13.76
C ALA A 156 -2.19 -5.22 12.80
N ILE A 157 -1.97 -3.91 12.67
CA ILE A 157 -2.67 -3.08 11.69
C ILE A 157 -1.76 -2.90 10.48
N GLU A 158 -2.22 -3.34 9.32
CA GLU A 158 -1.53 -3.10 8.05
C GLU A 158 -1.55 -1.59 7.69
N PRO A 159 -0.53 -1.07 6.99
CA PRO A 159 -0.52 0.29 6.44
C PRO A 159 -1.69 0.61 5.48
N THR A 160 -2.36 -0.43 4.96
CA THR A 160 -3.58 -0.38 4.15
C THR A 160 -4.84 -0.07 4.99
N GLY A 161 -4.78 -0.27 6.31
CA GLY A 161 -5.93 -0.16 7.23
C GLY A 161 -6.66 -1.49 7.46
N THR A 162 -6.09 -2.60 7.02
CA THR A 162 -6.57 -3.94 7.35
C THR A 162 -6.08 -4.37 8.73
N LEU A 163 -6.91 -5.09 9.49
CA LEU A 163 -6.51 -5.79 10.70
C LEU A 163 -5.97 -7.17 10.32
N ALA A 164 -4.64 -7.34 10.39
CA ALA A 164 -3.97 -8.62 10.21
C ALA A 164 -4.07 -9.44 11.52
N VAL A 165 -4.73 -10.59 11.52
CA VAL A 165 -5.01 -11.42 12.72
C VAL A 165 -4.32 -12.77 12.61
N PHE A 166 -3.66 -13.20 13.68
CA PHE A 166 -2.90 -14.45 13.67
C PHE A 166 -3.85 -15.68 13.71
N PRO A 167 -3.60 -16.75 12.94
CA PRO A 167 -4.47 -17.94 12.94
C PRO A 167 -4.64 -18.55 14.34
N GLY A 168 -5.85 -19.03 14.65
CA GLY A 168 -6.21 -19.56 15.95
C GLY A 168 -6.57 -18.49 17.00
N SER A 169 -6.36 -17.20 16.74
CA SER A 169 -6.79 -16.11 17.63
C SER A 169 -8.30 -16.10 17.85
N ILE A 170 -8.74 -15.59 19.00
CA ILE A 170 -10.14 -15.25 19.27
C ILE A 170 -10.26 -13.75 19.04
N LEU A 171 -11.01 -13.35 18.01
CA LEU A 171 -11.27 -11.95 17.70
C LEU A 171 -12.69 -11.57 18.15
N HIS A 172 -12.81 -10.41 18.79
CA HIS A 172 -14.08 -9.76 19.08
C HIS A 172 -14.13 -8.44 18.34
N LEU A 173 -15.17 -8.24 17.53
CA LEU A 173 -15.49 -6.97 16.90
C LEU A 173 -16.69 -6.38 17.61
N GLU A 174 -16.56 -5.19 18.18
CA GLU A 174 -17.61 -4.57 18.98
C GLU A 174 -18.09 -3.30 18.29
N CYS A 175 -19.35 -3.31 17.88
CA CYS A 175 -20.03 -2.16 17.32
C CYS A 175 -20.58 -1.32 18.48
N LEU A 176 -20.19 -0.04 18.53
CA LEU A 176 -20.61 0.88 19.59
C LEU A 176 -21.87 1.64 19.13
N PHE A 177 -23.02 1.19 19.63
CA PHE A 177 -24.34 1.71 19.26
C PHE A 177 -25.28 1.64 20.48
N ALA A 178 -25.99 2.73 20.78
CA ALA A 178 -26.82 2.81 21.97
C ALA A 178 -28.06 1.90 21.85
N ARG A 179 -28.14 0.86 22.68
CA ARG A 179 -29.18 -0.19 22.66
C ARG A 179 -30.62 0.31 22.73
N ARG A 180 -30.84 1.48 23.35
CA ARG A 180 -32.15 2.14 23.41
C ARG A 180 -32.70 2.58 22.04
N LEU A 181 -31.83 2.67 21.02
CA LEU A 181 -32.17 3.07 19.64
C LEU A 181 -32.38 1.85 18.72
N GLY A 182 -32.48 0.65 19.28
CA GLY A 182 -32.66 -0.60 18.55
C GLY A 182 -31.42 -1.51 18.53
N ASN A 183 -31.42 -2.50 17.64
CA ASN A 183 -30.31 -3.44 17.47
C ASN A 183 -29.56 -3.12 16.16
N PRO A 184 -28.23 -2.98 16.19
CA PRO A 184 -27.44 -2.93 14.97
C PRO A 184 -27.27 -4.34 14.39
N GLU A 185 -26.96 -4.41 13.11
CA GLU A 185 -26.73 -5.66 12.37
C GLU A 185 -25.25 -5.79 11.99
N TRP A 186 -24.73 -7.02 12.02
CA TRP A 186 -23.41 -7.35 11.49
C TRP A 186 -23.55 -8.12 10.18
N THR A 187 -22.87 -7.63 9.15
CA THR A 187 -22.73 -8.30 7.84
C THR A 187 -21.25 -8.48 7.50
N TRP A 188 -20.92 -9.47 6.68
CA TRP A 188 -19.53 -9.76 6.32
C TRP A 188 -19.41 -10.43 4.94
N THR A 189 -18.22 -10.38 4.34
CA THR A 189 -18.00 -10.89 2.97
C THR A 189 -17.60 -12.37 2.90
N SER A 190 -17.16 -12.99 4.00
CA SER A 190 -16.79 -14.41 4.00
C SER A 190 -18.01 -15.32 4.04
N THR A 191 -18.11 -16.27 3.11
CA THR A 191 -19.15 -17.30 3.09
C THR A 191 -18.79 -18.55 3.92
N PHE A 192 -17.66 -18.55 4.61
CA PHE A 192 -17.12 -19.74 5.28
C PHE A 192 -17.98 -20.25 6.45
N ARG A 193 -18.46 -19.34 7.30
CA ARG A 193 -19.30 -19.67 8.47
C ARG A 193 -20.13 -18.48 8.94
N GLN A 194 -21.10 -18.78 9.79
CA GLN A 194 -21.82 -17.80 10.60
C GLN A 194 -21.04 -17.49 11.88
N TYR A 195 -21.13 -16.24 12.38
CA TYR A 195 -20.50 -15.80 13.61
C TYR A 195 -21.54 -15.49 14.68
N LEU A 196 -21.19 -15.73 15.95
CA LEU A 196 -22.07 -15.37 17.06
C LEU A 196 -22.08 -13.86 17.25
N THR A 197 -23.28 -13.29 17.30
CA THR A 197 -23.50 -11.86 17.58
C THR A 197 -24.35 -11.66 18.82
N GLY A 198 -24.11 -10.61 19.60
CA GLY A 198 -24.93 -10.28 20.75
C GLY A 198 -24.46 -9.05 21.53
N TRP A 199 -25.34 -8.54 22.38
CA TRP A 199 -24.99 -7.48 23.33
C TRP A 199 -23.95 -7.98 24.36
N ALA A 200 -23.02 -7.11 24.76
CA ALA A 200 -22.08 -7.44 25.84
C ALA A 200 -22.83 -7.78 27.13
N ILE A 201 -22.27 -8.69 27.93
CA ILE A 201 -22.89 -9.17 29.18
C ILE A 201 -22.55 -8.26 30.36
N ALA A 202 -21.37 -7.64 30.35
CA ALA A 202 -20.90 -6.77 31.43
C ALA A 202 -21.84 -5.57 31.63
N ALA A 203 -22.23 -5.29 32.87
CA ALA A 203 -23.20 -4.26 33.19
C ALA A 203 -22.81 -2.85 32.71
N LYS A 204 -21.50 -2.56 32.61
CA LYS A 204 -20.97 -1.30 32.08
C LYS A 204 -20.94 -1.21 30.55
N GLU A 205 -21.25 -2.28 29.82
CA GLU A 205 -21.04 -2.37 28.36
C GLU A 205 -22.31 -2.79 27.60
N ARG A 206 -23.22 -3.52 28.25
CA ARG A 206 -24.42 -4.15 27.67
C ARG A 206 -25.41 -3.20 26.99
N ASP A 207 -25.28 -1.91 27.24
CA ASP A 207 -26.18 -0.85 26.77
C ASP A 207 -25.61 -0.11 25.54
N TRP A 208 -24.35 -0.38 25.16
CA TRP A 208 -23.73 0.22 23.96
C TRP A 208 -22.81 -0.68 23.14
N LYS A 209 -22.41 -1.88 23.61
CA LYS A 209 -21.55 -2.79 22.85
C LYS A 209 -22.33 -3.96 22.23
N TYR A 210 -22.42 -4.00 20.90
CA TYR A 210 -22.93 -5.15 20.15
C TYR A 210 -21.78 -5.90 19.46
N ARG A 211 -21.44 -7.08 19.99
CA ARG A 211 -20.25 -7.86 19.64
C ARG A 211 -20.54 -8.89 18.57
N LEU A 212 -19.61 -9.07 17.63
CA LEU A 212 -19.43 -10.26 16.79
C LEU A 212 -18.17 -11.00 17.25
N SER A 213 -18.23 -12.33 17.35
CA SER A 213 -17.13 -13.15 17.85
C SER A 213 -16.64 -14.17 16.82
N ILE A 214 -15.37 -14.07 16.43
CA ILE A 214 -14.67 -15.04 15.58
C ILE A 214 -13.79 -15.90 16.50
N TYR A 215 -14.21 -17.14 16.74
CA TYR A 215 -13.44 -18.11 17.53
C TYR A 215 -12.51 -18.92 16.65
N TYR A 216 -11.24 -19.02 17.05
CA TYR A 216 -10.18 -19.76 16.35
C TYR A 216 -10.09 -19.33 14.88
N ALA A 217 -9.66 -18.09 14.66
CA ALA A 217 -9.60 -17.44 13.35
C ALA A 217 -8.83 -18.30 12.33
N LYS A 218 -9.39 -18.46 11.14
CA LYS A 218 -8.80 -19.19 9.99
C LYS A 218 -8.66 -18.23 8.81
N VAL A 219 -7.78 -18.58 7.86
CA VAL A 219 -7.55 -17.78 6.64
C VAL A 219 -8.86 -17.45 5.90
N GLN A 220 -9.83 -18.38 5.92
CA GLN A 220 -11.16 -18.22 5.32
C GLN A 220 -12.07 -17.19 6.03
N ASP A 221 -11.78 -16.79 7.28
CA ASP A 221 -12.49 -15.69 7.96
C ASP A 221 -12.00 -14.30 7.46
N SER A 222 -11.02 -14.24 6.55
CA SER A 222 -10.61 -12.98 5.93
C SER A 222 -11.75 -12.34 5.14
N GLY A 223 -11.97 -11.05 5.31
CA GLY A 223 -13.09 -10.35 4.68
C GLY A 223 -13.27 -8.91 5.15
N VAL A 224 -14.34 -8.28 4.68
CA VAL A 224 -14.84 -7.02 5.24
C VAL A 224 -15.96 -7.37 6.20
N TYR A 225 -15.93 -6.75 7.39
CA TYR A 225 -16.95 -6.85 8.43
C TYR A 225 -17.57 -5.48 8.63
N THR A 226 -18.89 -5.42 8.52
CA THR A 226 -19.68 -4.18 8.47
C THR A 226 -20.73 -4.21 9.55
N CYS A 227 -20.76 -3.17 10.39
CA CYS A 227 -21.85 -2.92 11.31
C CYS A 227 -22.78 -1.85 10.73
N SER A 228 -24.07 -2.14 10.64
CA SER A 228 -25.14 -1.25 10.18
C SER A 228 -26.12 -0.91 11.31
N THR A 229 -26.55 0.35 11.40
CA THR A 229 -27.62 0.80 12.30
C THR A 229 -28.99 0.57 11.67
N PRO A 230 -30.09 0.55 12.46
CA PRO A 230 -31.45 0.46 11.95
C PRO A 230 -31.83 1.52 10.90
N ARG A 231 -31.11 2.66 10.84
CA ARG A 231 -31.33 3.74 9.86
C ARG A 231 -30.45 3.64 8.61
N GLY A 232 -29.74 2.53 8.43
CA GLY A 232 -28.91 2.27 7.25
C GLY A 232 -27.52 2.94 7.29
N LEU A 233 -27.13 3.57 8.39
CA LEU A 233 -25.76 4.05 8.55
C LEU A 233 -24.85 2.89 8.92
N ALA A 234 -23.81 2.68 8.12
CA ALA A 234 -22.86 1.59 8.33
C ALA A 234 -21.41 2.08 8.44
N ASN A 235 -20.59 1.31 9.14
CA ASN A 235 -19.15 1.42 9.14
C ASN A 235 -18.53 0.03 8.96
N SER A 236 -17.30 -0.03 8.42
CA SER A 236 -16.70 -1.29 7.97
C SER A 236 -15.22 -1.34 8.32
N ILE A 237 -14.74 -2.53 8.70
CA ILE A 237 -13.31 -2.83 8.82
C ILE A 237 -12.94 -4.03 7.95
N ARG A 238 -11.69 -4.11 7.49
CA ARG A 238 -11.17 -5.29 6.81
C ARG A 238 -10.36 -6.13 7.80
N VAL A 239 -10.60 -7.43 7.81
CA VAL A 239 -9.85 -8.42 8.57
C VAL A 239 -9.14 -9.34 7.58
N HIS A 240 -7.87 -9.65 7.83
CA HIS A 240 -7.05 -10.55 7.04
C HIS A 240 -6.37 -11.51 8.00
N VAL A 241 -6.65 -12.81 7.89
CA VAL A 241 -6.11 -13.81 8.81
C VAL A 241 -4.88 -14.45 8.17
N VAL A 242 -3.70 -14.16 8.73
CA VAL A 242 -2.40 -14.46 8.12
C VAL A 242 -1.37 -14.83 9.18
N ASP A 243 -0.57 -15.88 8.94
CA ASP A 243 0.54 -16.27 9.81
C ASP A 243 1.76 -15.41 9.46
N VAL A 244 2.15 -14.53 10.40
CA VAL A 244 3.32 -13.66 10.27
C VAL A 244 4.12 -13.74 11.55
N GLN A 245 5.38 -14.15 11.39
CA GLN A 245 6.34 -14.33 12.46
C GLN A 245 7.59 -13.50 12.13
N CYS A 246 8.01 -12.68 13.09
CA CYS A 246 9.25 -11.92 13.01
C CYS A 246 10.45 -12.82 13.35
N PRO A 247 11.67 -12.47 12.89
CA PRO A 247 12.90 -13.12 13.34
C PRO A 247 13.05 -13.05 14.87
N VAL A 248 13.60 -14.11 15.47
CA VAL A 248 13.97 -14.08 16.90
C VAL A 248 15.13 -13.11 17.08
N ILE A 249 15.02 -12.21 18.05
CA ILE A 249 16.05 -11.21 18.35
C ILE A 249 17.07 -11.84 19.29
N ASN A 250 18.29 -12.04 18.79
CA ASN A 250 19.41 -12.45 19.63
C ASN A 250 20.02 -11.19 20.27
N LEU A 251 19.71 -10.94 21.53
CA LEU A 251 20.27 -9.83 22.30
C LEU A 251 21.62 -10.23 22.92
N PRO A 252 22.58 -9.29 23.03
CA PRO A 252 23.80 -9.52 23.80
C PRO A 252 23.50 -9.57 25.31
N GLU A 253 24.15 -10.46 26.04
CA GLU A 253 24.00 -10.57 27.50
C GLU A 253 24.54 -9.32 28.23
N GLY A 254 23.63 -8.60 28.89
CA GLY A 254 23.94 -7.52 29.83
C GLY A 254 24.43 -6.19 29.20
N PRO A 255 24.26 -5.04 29.91
CA PRO A 255 23.39 -4.81 31.07
C PRO A 255 21.90 -4.72 30.70
N LEU A 256 21.53 -4.97 29.43
CA LEU A 256 20.17 -4.83 28.93
C LEU A 256 19.19 -5.78 29.63
N ILE A 257 18.05 -5.23 30.07
CA ILE A 257 16.92 -5.99 30.60
C ILE A 257 15.84 -6.00 29.52
N ASP A 258 15.45 -7.19 29.07
CA ASP A 258 14.41 -7.35 28.06
C ASP A 258 13.19 -8.13 28.57
N LYS A 259 12.03 -7.82 27.97
CA LYS A 259 10.78 -8.55 28.17
C LYS A 259 10.13 -8.77 26.81
N ILE A 260 10.33 -9.95 26.25
CA ILE A 260 9.83 -10.35 24.93
C ILE A 260 8.57 -11.23 25.10
N GLU A 261 7.43 -10.81 24.53
CA GLU A 261 6.18 -11.58 24.55
C GLU A 261 6.21 -12.76 23.55
N GLY A 262 7.08 -12.69 22.54
CA GLY A 262 7.32 -13.72 21.53
C GLY A 262 7.53 -13.13 20.14
N ALA A 263 7.47 -13.97 19.12
CA ALA A 263 7.84 -13.61 17.74
C ALA A 263 6.65 -13.39 16.77
N ARG A 264 5.39 -13.48 17.21
CA ARG A 264 4.21 -13.33 16.32
C ARG A 264 3.88 -11.86 16.07
N MET A 265 3.28 -11.53 14.93
CA MET A 265 2.79 -10.17 14.69
C MET A 265 1.87 -9.68 15.82
N GLY A 266 2.03 -8.42 16.20
CA GLY A 266 1.38 -7.82 17.36
C GLY A 266 2.08 -8.03 18.70
N HIS A 267 2.98 -9.02 18.84
CA HIS A 267 3.78 -9.16 20.06
C HIS A 267 4.77 -7.99 20.19
N SER A 268 5.02 -7.57 21.42
CA SER A 268 5.98 -6.54 21.77
C SER A 268 7.21 -7.10 22.48
N ALA A 269 8.30 -6.35 22.38
CA ALA A 269 9.48 -6.51 23.19
C ALA A 269 9.83 -5.16 23.83
N ASN A 270 9.92 -5.14 25.15
CA ASN A 270 10.29 -3.97 25.94
C ASN A 270 11.74 -4.09 26.40
N PHE A 271 12.46 -2.98 26.40
CA PHE A 271 13.86 -2.88 26.77
C PHE A 271 14.06 -1.81 27.83
N GLU A 272 14.79 -2.17 28.88
CA GLU A 272 15.11 -1.32 30.02
C GLU A 272 16.59 -1.48 30.39
N CYS A 273 17.15 -0.48 31.08
CA CYS A 273 18.52 -0.50 31.55
C CYS A 273 18.55 -0.34 33.08
N PRO A 274 19.45 -1.04 33.79
CA PRO A 274 19.61 -0.89 35.23
C PRO A 274 20.08 0.53 35.61
N LEU A 275 19.89 0.87 36.88
CA LEU A 275 20.43 2.11 37.46
C LEU A 275 21.93 2.22 37.18
N GLY A 276 22.37 3.42 36.82
CA GLY A 276 23.74 3.65 36.33
C GLY A 276 23.88 3.62 34.80
N TYR A 277 22.81 3.28 34.06
CA TYR A 277 22.85 3.23 32.60
C TYR A 277 21.67 3.96 31.93
N ARG A 278 21.86 4.31 30.66
CA ARG A 278 20.86 4.88 29.73
C ARG A 278 20.70 3.96 28.52
N LEU A 279 19.45 3.72 28.11
CA LEU A 279 19.15 2.98 26.88
C LEU A 279 19.43 3.83 25.64
N GLU A 280 20.27 3.35 24.74
CA GLU A 280 20.31 3.78 23.35
C GLU A 280 19.33 2.96 22.50
N GLY A 281 18.52 3.64 21.68
CA GLY A 281 17.51 3.03 20.82
C GLY A 281 16.08 3.19 21.32
N ALA A 282 15.17 2.35 20.82
CA ALA A 282 13.77 2.35 21.25
C ALA A 282 13.58 1.47 22.49
N SER A 283 12.81 1.95 23.48
CA SER A 283 12.45 1.18 24.68
C SER A 283 11.36 0.13 24.46
N MET A 284 10.69 0.17 23.31
CA MET A 284 9.68 -0.82 22.91
C MET A 284 9.71 -0.98 21.39
N ILE A 285 9.59 -2.23 20.94
CA ILE A 285 9.35 -2.59 19.54
C ILE A 285 8.17 -3.55 19.44
N THR A 286 7.50 -3.58 18.29
CA THR A 286 6.35 -4.45 18.03
C THR A 286 6.53 -5.16 16.69
N CYS A 287 6.27 -6.47 16.64
CA CYS A 287 6.32 -7.24 15.40
C CYS A 287 5.18 -6.81 14.46
N GLN A 288 5.52 -6.40 13.24
CA GLN A 288 4.55 -5.89 12.26
C GLN A 288 3.99 -6.98 11.33
N TYR A 289 2.91 -6.62 10.64
CA TYR A 289 2.15 -7.43 9.68
C TYR A 289 2.97 -7.98 8.48
N ASN A 290 4.16 -7.45 8.21
CA ASN A 290 5.03 -7.89 7.11
C ASN A 290 6.27 -8.67 7.57
N GLY A 291 6.39 -8.99 8.86
CA GLY A 291 7.56 -9.68 9.43
C GLY A 291 8.83 -8.80 9.51
N GLU A 292 8.83 -7.62 8.87
CA GLU A 292 9.84 -6.59 9.08
C GLU A 292 9.66 -6.03 10.49
N GLN A 293 10.53 -6.46 11.39
CA GLN A 293 10.77 -5.72 12.61
C GLN A 293 11.24 -4.31 12.21
N LEU A 294 10.69 -3.28 12.88
CA LEU A 294 11.11 -1.88 12.73
C LEU A 294 12.63 -1.64 12.96
N ILE A 295 13.35 -2.66 13.43
CA ILE A 295 14.80 -2.80 13.46
C ILE A 295 15.47 -2.32 12.16
N LEU A 296 14.87 -2.51 10.98
CA LEU A 296 15.45 -2.06 9.71
C LEU A 296 15.35 -0.54 9.43
N ILE A 297 14.54 0.22 10.18
CA ILE A 297 14.50 1.70 10.05
C ILE A 297 15.64 2.36 10.85
N MET A 298 16.39 1.60 11.65
CA MET A 298 17.68 2.06 12.17
C MET A 298 18.76 0.98 12.01
N PHE A 299 19.44 1.01 10.86
CA PHE A 299 20.78 0.41 10.64
C PHE A 299 21.89 0.92 11.59
N LYS A 300 21.52 1.61 12.68
CA LYS A 300 22.38 2.08 13.79
C LYS A 300 21.75 1.95 15.18
N ALA A 301 20.53 1.38 15.34
CA ALA A 301 19.96 1.14 16.66
C ALA A 301 20.58 -0.13 17.28
N LYS A 302 21.74 0.02 17.90
CA LYS A 302 22.21 -0.95 18.89
C LYS A 302 21.42 -0.71 20.17
N PHE A 303 20.54 -1.63 20.55
CA PHE A 303 19.97 -1.65 21.88
C PHE A 303 21.09 -1.91 22.87
N ARG A 304 21.53 -0.85 23.56
CA ARG A 304 22.68 -0.87 24.45
C ARG A 304 22.38 0.00 25.67
N CYS A 305 22.75 -0.51 26.83
CA CYS A 305 22.86 0.29 28.03
C CYS A 305 24.25 0.95 28.04
N GLU A 306 24.30 2.25 27.84
CA GLU A 306 25.51 3.05 28.06
C GLU A 306 25.55 3.53 29.50
N GLN A 307 26.71 3.43 30.16
CA GLN A 307 26.88 3.89 31.54
C GLN A 307 26.97 5.42 31.58
N TRP A 308 26.50 6.06 32.66
CA TRP A 308 26.71 7.49 32.92
C TRP A 308 28.18 7.81 33.18
#